data_AF-A0A0F9U5W0-F1
#
_entry.id   AF-A0A0F9U5W0-F1
#
_cell.length_a   1.000
_cell.length_b   1.000
_cell.length_c   1.000
_cell.angle_alpha   90.00
_cell.angle_beta   90.00
_cell.angle_gamma   90.00
#
_symmetry.space_group_name_H-M   'P 1'
#
loop_
_entity.id
_entity.type
_entity.pdbx_description
1 polymer ?
#
loop_
_entity_poly.entity_id
_entity_poly.type
_entity_poly.pdbx_seq_one_letter_code
_entity_poly.pdbx_strand_id
1 'polypeptide(L)'
;MVLIRAIDRVLIGFCLLLGVGIFVSLYFSIFAAGPPDDTDNPAHPIIAEQFARLREQLGRRPALREAIIDFSNINGGSWRTACLFGGYSTPSEEIAKLGATISDADRTRLKDAGSSGLRLTEVEENEMVVAYIDENNRAHFIWFEDGIGSGGQHLRRCVSMPGTEIDLLTN
;
A
#
# COMPACT_ATOMS: atom_id res chain seq x y z
N MET A 1 -30.49 -42.99 -27.65
CA MET A 1 -29.38 -43.33 -26.73
C MET A 1 -28.09 -42.53 -27.00
N VAL A 2 -27.79 -42.15 -28.25
CA VAL A 2 -26.60 -41.32 -28.59
C VAL A 2 -26.71 -39.87 -28.09
N LEU A 3 -27.90 -39.26 -28.15
CA LEU A 3 -28.14 -37.87 -27.76
C LEU A 3 -27.90 -37.61 -26.25
N ILE A 4 -28.32 -38.55 -25.39
CA ILE A 4 -28.16 -38.44 -23.92
C ILE A 4 -26.66 -38.45 -23.55
N ARG A 5 -25.86 -39.33 -24.17
CA ARG A 5 -24.41 -39.40 -23.95
C ARG A 5 -23.67 -38.14 -24.42
N ALA A 6 -24.21 -37.42 -25.40
CA ALA A 6 -23.63 -36.17 -25.86
C ALA A 6 -23.88 -35.03 -24.86
N ILE A 7 -25.11 -34.96 -24.31
CA ILE A 7 -25.49 -33.97 -23.28
C ILE A 7 -24.66 -34.16 -22.01
N ASP A 8 -24.47 -35.40 -21.55
CA ASP A 8 -23.66 -35.68 -20.35
C ASP A 8 -22.20 -35.21 -20.50
N ARG A 9 -21.60 -35.41 -21.68
CA ARG A 9 -20.22 -34.98 -21.94
C ARG A 9 -20.06 -33.46 -21.96
N VAL A 10 -21.04 -32.75 -22.51
CA VAL A 10 -21.05 -31.28 -22.53
C VAL A 10 -21.23 -30.73 -21.12
N LEU A 11 -22.13 -31.30 -20.33
CA LEU A 11 -22.37 -30.87 -18.95
C LEU A 11 -21.14 -31.10 -18.05
N ILE A 12 -20.50 -32.27 -18.16
CA ILE A 12 -19.27 -32.57 -17.40
C ILE A 12 -18.15 -31.60 -17.79
N GLY A 13 -17.97 -31.34 -19.09
CA GLY A 13 -16.96 -30.37 -19.57
C GLY A 13 -17.22 -28.96 -19.03
N PHE A 14 -18.47 -28.52 -19.02
CA PHE A 14 -18.86 -27.21 -18.46
C PHE A 14 -18.61 -27.12 -16.95
N CYS A 15 -18.98 -28.14 -16.17
CA CYS A 15 -18.72 -28.18 -14.74
C CYS A 15 -17.22 -28.16 -14.40
N LEU A 16 -16.39 -28.86 -15.18
CA LEU A 16 -14.94 -28.83 -15.01
C LEU A 16 -14.36 -27.44 -15.31
N LEU A 17 -14.81 -26.78 -16.38
CA LEU A 17 -14.37 -25.42 -16.71
C LEU A 17 -14.78 -24.42 -15.64
N LEU A 18 -16.01 -24.52 -15.11
CA LEU A 18 -16.47 -23.70 -13.98
C LEU A 18 -15.61 -23.95 -12.73
N GLY A 19 -15.33 -25.22 -12.41
CA GLY A 19 -14.48 -25.58 -11.28
C GLY A 19 -13.08 -25.01 -11.39
N VAL A 20 -12.45 -25.11 -12.58
CA VAL A 20 -11.14 -24.50 -12.85
C VAL A 20 -11.22 -22.97 -12.77
N GLY A 21 -12.25 -22.35 -13.34
CA GLY A 21 -12.45 -20.90 -13.29
C GLY A 21 -12.59 -20.37 -11.87
N ILE A 22 -13.40 -21.03 -11.04
CA ILE A 22 -13.56 -20.67 -9.62
C ILE A 22 -12.26 -20.89 -8.86
N PHE A 23 -11.57 -22.02 -9.09
CA PHE A 23 -10.29 -22.31 -8.43
C PHE A 23 -9.24 -21.26 -8.77
N VAL A 24 -9.09 -20.91 -10.05
CA VAL A 24 -8.16 -19.87 -10.51
C VAL A 24 -8.54 -18.51 -9.93
N SER A 25 -9.82 -18.15 -9.93
CA SER A 25 -10.28 -16.88 -9.34
C SER A 25 -9.96 -16.80 -7.84
N LEU A 26 -10.28 -17.84 -7.08
CA LEU A 26 -9.97 -17.90 -5.64
C LEU A 26 -8.46 -17.90 -5.39
N TYR A 27 -7.71 -18.60 -6.23
CA TYR A 27 -6.25 -18.59 -6.18
C TYR A 27 -5.69 -17.18 -6.45
N PHE A 28 -6.20 -16.41 -7.41
CA PHE A 28 -5.74 -15.03 -7.57
C PHE A 28 -6.17 -14.12 -6.43
N SER A 29 -7.42 -14.24 -5.95
CA SER A 29 -7.92 -13.40 -4.85
C SER A 29 -7.19 -13.63 -3.52
N ILE A 30 -6.77 -14.86 -3.22
CA ILE A 30 -6.04 -15.17 -1.99
C ILE A 30 -4.56 -14.74 -2.08
N PHE A 31 -3.98 -14.76 -3.28
CA PHE A 31 -2.55 -14.56 -3.44
C PHE A 31 -2.14 -13.12 -3.85
N ALA A 32 -3.08 -12.29 -4.31
CA ALA A 32 -2.80 -10.94 -4.79
C ALA A 32 -3.44 -9.81 -3.97
N ALA A 33 -4.27 -10.12 -2.97
CA ALA A 33 -4.93 -9.08 -2.19
C ALA A 33 -3.95 -8.47 -1.17
N GLY A 34 -3.48 -7.24 -1.43
CA GLY A 34 -2.92 -6.38 -0.40
C GLY A 34 -4.00 -5.96 0.62
N PRO A 35 -3.63 -5.28 1.71
CA PRO A 35 -4.61 -4.68 2.60
C PRO A 35 -5.44 -3.65 1.81
N PRO A 36 -6.73 -3.48 2.17
CA PRO A 36 -7.58 -2.52 1.50
C PRO A 36 -6.99 -1.11 1.66
N ASP A 37 -7.15 -0.32 0.61
CA ASP A 37 -6.78 1.09 0.58
C ASP A 37 -7.48 1.84 1.73
N ASP A 38 -6.77 2.72 2.44
CA ASP A 38 -7.27 3.36 3.65
C ASP A 38 -8.09 4.62 3.32
N THR A 39 -9.08 4.48 2.44
CA THR A 39 -9.84 5.60 1.86
C THR A 39 -10.71 6.33 2.87
N ASP A 40 -11.02 5.71 4.00
CA ASP A 40 -11.77 6.33 5.10
C ASP A 40 -10.90 7.34 5.89
N ASN A 41 -9.57 7.31 5.70
CA ASN A 41 -8.67 8.26 6.33
C ASN A 41 -8.76 9.64 5.64
N PRO A 42 -9.03 10.72 6.38
CA PRO A 42 -9.19 12.06 5.79
C PRO A 42 -7.92 12.61 5.10
N ALA A 43 -6.73 12.10 5.45
CA ALA A 43 -5.49 12.49 4.81
C ALA A 43 -5.21 11.70 3.51
N HIS A 44 -5.89 10.57 3.28
CA HIS A 44 -5.72 9.73 2.10
C HIS A 44 -5.87 10.50 0.78
N PRO A 45 -6.99 11.20 0.50
CA PRO A 45 -7.14 11.88 -0.79
C PRO A 45 -6.09 12.97 -1.03
N ILE A 46 -5.62 13.65 0.03
CA ILE A 46 -4.61 14.71 -0.05
C ILE A 46 -3.26 14.15 -0.48
N ILE A 47 -2.86 13.01 0.10
CA ILE A 47 -1.59 12.35 -0.21
C ILE A 47 -1.68 11.61 -1.56
N ALA A 48 -2.80 10.97 -1.86
CA ALA A 48 -3.03 10.30 -3.15
C ALA A 48 -2.87 11.28 -4.32
N GLU A 49 -3.40 12.51 -4.19
CA GLU A 49 -3.23 13.54 -5.22
C GLU A 49 -1.76 13.95 -5.41
N GLN A 50 -1.00 14.06 -4.31
CA GLN A 50 0.45 14.32 -4.37
C GLN A 50 1.20 13.20 -5.09
N PHE A 51 0.90 11.93 -4.78
CA PHE A 51 1.51 10.78 -5.46
C PHE A 51 1.17 10.75 -6.96
N ALA A 52 -0.08 11.04 -7.32
CA ALA A 52 -0.49 11.11 -8.73
C ALA A 52 0.31 12.17 -9.51
N ARG A 53 0.46 13.38 -8.93
CA ARG A 53 1.27 14.46 -9.53
C ARG A 53 2.74 14.04 -9.69
N LEU A 54 3.33 13.42 -8.67
CA LEU A 54 4.70 12.95 -8.71
C LEU A 54 4.91 11.86 -9.77
N ARG A 55 3.97 10.92 -9.89
CA ARG A 55 4.02 9.86 -10.91
C ARG A 55 4.01 10.43 -12.32
N GLU A 56 3.14 11.42 -12.58
CA GLU A 56 3.09 12.11 -13.87
C GLU A 56 4.42 12.82 -14.20
N GLN A 57 5.03 13.48 -13.21
CA GLN A 57 6.32 14.15 -13.36
C GLN A 57 7.47 13.16 -13.60
N LEU A 58 7.51 12.05 -12.85
CA LEU A 58 8.53 11.00 -12.97
C LEU A 58 8.50 10.33 -14.35
N GLY A 59 7.32 10.18 -14.96
CA GLY A 59 7.15 9.61 -16.29
C GLY A 59 7.68 10.48 -17.45
N ARG A 60 7.97 11.77 -17.23
CA ARG A 60 8.27 12.76 -18.30
C ARG A 60 9.71 13.30 -18.35
N ARG A 61 10.72 12.62 -17.77
CA ARG A 61 12.12 13.11 -17.56
C ARG A 61 12.71 14.07 -18.64
N PRO A 62 13.49 15.12 -18.24
CA PRO A 62 14.57 14.99 -17.24
C PRO A 62 14.73 16.09 -16.16
N ALA A 63 13.82 17.04 -15.95
CA ALA A 63 13.99 18.03 -14.88
C ALA A 63 13.00 17.78 -13.72
N LEU A 64 13.27 16.75 -12.91
CA LEU A 64 12.69 16.65 -11.57
C LEU A 64 13.24 17.83 -10.77
N ARG A 65 12.50 18.95 -10.74
CA ARG A 65 12.92 20.11 -9.95
C ARG A 65 12.44 20.02 -8.51
N GLU A 66 11.30 19.37 -8.26
CA GLU A 66 10.72 19.26 -6.93
C GLU A 66 9.91 17.96 -6.86
N ALA A 67 10.46 16.92 -6.22
CA ALA A 67 9.71 15.72 -5.88
C ALA A 67 9.41 15.75 -4.39
N ILE A 68 8.53 16.67 -4.00
CA ILE A 68 8.23 16.97 -2.60
C ILE A 68 6.87 16.38 -2.23
N ILE A 69 6.79 15.79 -1.05
CA ILE A 69 5.53 15.41 -0.40
C ILE A 69 5.41 16.22 0.87
N ASP A 70 4.30 16.96 0.99
CA ASP A 70 3.96 17.78 2.13
C ASP A 70 2.96 17.07 3.05
N PHE A 71 3.38 16.94 4.31
CA PHE A 71 2.65 16.31 5.41
C PHE A 71 1.95 17.35 6.30
N SER A 72 2.05 18.66 6.00
CA SER A 72 1.56 19.77 6.83
C SER A 72 0.10 19.60 7.27
N ASN A 73 -0.74 19.07 6.39
CA ASN A 73 -2.18 18.94 6.59
C ASN A 73 -2.63 17.54 7.09
N ILE A 74 -1.71 16.59 7.29
CA ILE A 74 -2.08 15.29 7.86
C ILE A 74 -2.60 15.47 9.27
N ASN A 75 -3.69 14.80 9.64
CA ASN A 75 -4.31 14.90 10.96
C ASN A 75 -4.55 16.36 11.43
N GLY A 76 -4.86 17.27 10.49
CA GLY A 76 -5.03 18.69 10.78
C GLY A 76 -3.76 19.39 11.30
N GLY A 77 -2.58 18.84 10.99
CA GLY A 77 -1.28 19.31 11.50
C GLY A 77 -0.89 18.77 12.88
N SER A 78 -1.74 17.94 13.50
CA SER A 78 -1.53 17.40 14.84
C SER A 78 -0.70 16.10 14.81
N TRP A 79 0.56 16.19 14.39
CA TRP A 79 1.50 15.06 14.38
C TRP A 79 2.92 15.53 14.74
N ARG A 80 3.77 14.60 15.22
CA ARG A 80 5.16 14.89 15.62
C ARG A 80 6.20 14.44 14.59
N THR A 81 5.97 13.28 13.99
CA THR A 81 6.84 12.68 12.98
C THR A 81 5.98 12.00 11.94
N ALA A 82 6.25 12.24 10.66
CA ALA A 82 5.65 11.53 9.54
C ALA A 82 6.76 10.84 8.75
N CYS A 83 6.49 9.63 8.31
CA CYS A 83 7.40 8.80 7.55
C CYS A 83 6.70 8.28 6.31
N LEU A 84 7.47 8.20 5.23
CA LEU A 84 7.07 7.67 3.95
C LEU A 84 7.88 6.41 3.69
N PHE A 85 7.16 5.32 3.44
CA PHE A 85 7.68 4.00 3.20
C PHE A 85 7.21 3.54 1.82
N GLY A 86 8.16 3.14 0.97
CA GLY A 86 7.84 2.53 -0.31
C GLY A 86 8.03 1.02 -0.31
N GLY A 87 7.93 0.40 -1.49
CA GLY A 87 7.96 -1.05 -1.62
C GLY A 87 9.18 -1.71 -0.98
N TYR A 88 8.98 -2.94 -0.54
CA TYR A 88 9.95 -3.76 0.19
C TYR A 88 10.36 -3.19 1.55
N SER A 89 9.41 -2.63 2.30
CA SER A 89 9.66 -2.03 3.61
C SER A 89 8.73 -2.58 4.70
N THR A 90 9.17 -2.38 5.96
CA THR A 90 8.48 -2.84 7.17
C THR A 90 8.18 -1.64 8.09
N PRO A 91 7.21 -0.78 7.74
CA PRO A 91 6.85 0.43 8.49
C PRO A 91 6.55 0.16 9.96
N SER A 92 5.96 -0.98 10.33
CA SER A 92 5.65 -1.28 11.72
C SER A 92 6.91 -1.35 12.60
N GLU A 93 7.97 -1.99 12.12
CA GLU A 93 9.23 -2.11 12.83
C GLU A 93 9.93 -0.76 12.95
N GLU A 94 9.95 0.02 11.87
CA GLU A 94 10.61 1.33 11.83
C GLU A 94 9.91 2.34 12.74
N ILE A 95 8.59 2.38 12.74
CA ILE A 95 7.81 3.25 13.63
C ILE A 95 7.91 2.80 15.09
N ALA A 96 7.97 1.50 15.36
CA ALA A 96 8.22 0.99 16.70
C ALA A 96 9.60 1.39 17.24
N LYS A 97 10.65 1.42 16.39
CA LYS A 97 11.99 1.92 16.76
C LYS A 97 11.98 3.41 17.14
N LEU A 98 11.03 4.19 16.63
CA LEU A 98 10.81 5.59 17.02
C LEU A 98 10.00 5.75 18.32
N GLY A 99 9.72 4.64 19.01
CA GLY A 99 9.04 4.59 20.30
C GLY A 99 7.52 4.75 20.21
N ALA A 100 6.92 4.72 19.02
CA ALA A 100 5.48 4.89 18.87
C ALA A 100 4.70 3.63 19.28
N THR A 101 3.48 3.84 19.75
CA THR A 101 2.53 2.78 20.06
C THR A 101 1.70 2.47 18.82
N ILE A 102 1.76 1.23 18.35
CA ILE A 102 0.96 0.72 17.22
C ILE A 102 -0.23 -0.04 17.78
N SER A 103 -1.44 0.29 17.33
CA SER A 103 -2.68 -0.38 17.71
C SER A 103 -2.67 -1.86 17.30
N ASP A 104 -3.39 -2.73 18.03
CA ASP A 104 -3.48 -4.14 17.65
C ASP A 104 -4.17 -4.34 16.29
N ALA A 105 -5.11 -3.44 15.95
CA ALA A 105 -5.76 -3.41 14.65
C ALA A 105 -4.75 -3.13 13.51
N ASP A 106 -3.89 -2.11 13.67
CA ASP A 106 -2.85 -1.81 12.69
C ASP A 106 -1.77 -2.88 12.63
N ARG A 107 -1.37 -3.45 13.77
CA ARG A 107 -0.43 -4.59 13.79
C ARG A 107 -0.98 -5.76 12.99
N THR A 108 -2.26 -6.09 13.20
CA THR A 108 -2.92 -7.18 12.49
C THR A 108 -3.00 -6.86 11.00
N ARG A 109 -3.46 -5.65 10.64
CA ARG A 109 -3.55 -5.22 9.25
C ARG A 109 -2.20 -5.26 8.51
N LEU A 110 -1.13 -4.73 9.12
CA LEU A 110 0.21 -4.73 8.55
C LEU A 110 0.82 -6.14 8.49
N LYS A 111 0.60 -6.96 9.53
CA LYS A 111 1.06 -8.35 9.55
C LYS A 111 0.32 -9.19 8.51
N ASP A 112 -0.99 -9.07 8.40
CA ASP A 112 -1.80 -9.78 7.42
C ASP A 112 -1.41 -9.35 6.01
N ALA A 113 -1.10 -8.07 5.82
CA ALA A 113 -0.48 -7.58 4.60
C ALA A 113 0.89 -8.25 4.35
N GLY A 114 1.79 -8.31 5.33
CA GLY A 114 3.11 -8.90 5.14
C GLY A 114 3.17 -10.44 5.13
N SER A 115 2.07 -11.13 5.45
CA SER A 115 2.03 -12.59 5.59
C SER A 115 0.97 -13.30 4.75
N SER A 116 0.16 -12.54 3.99
CA SER A 116 -0.77 -13.10 3.01
C SER A 116 -0.09 -13.34 1.66
N GLY A 117 -0.36 -14.49 1.05
CA GLY A 117 0.16 -14.83 -0.27
C GLY A 117 1.69 -14.99 -0.36
N LEU A 118 2.28 -14.44 -1.41
CA LEU A 118 3.72 -14.45 -1.71
C LEU A 118 4.40 -13.12 -1.34
N ARG A 119 3.78 -12.33 -0.47
CA ARG A 119 4.30 -11.03 -0.05
C ARG A 119 5.58 -11.21 0.77
N LEU A 120 6.59 -10.39 0.48
CA LEU A 120 7.91 -10.45 1.10
C LEU A 120 8.02 -9.53 2.31
N THR A 121 7.25 -8.45 2.32
CA THR A 121 7.29 -7.41 3.35
C THR A 121 5.89 -6.84 3.58
N GLU A 122 5.76 -5.97 4.58
CA GLU A 122 4.50 -5.27 4.79
C GLU A 122 4.15 -4.47 3.53
N VAL A 123 5.03 -3.63 2.99
CA VAL A 123 4.76 -2.85 1.76
C VAL A 123 5.40 -3.52 0.54
N GLU A 124 4.65 -3.78 -0.54
CA GLU A 124 5.12 -4.43 -1.77
C GLU A 124 5.61 -3.44 -2.84
N GLU A 125 6.21 -3.98 -3.90
CA GLU A 125 6.98 -3.27 -4.94
C GLU A 125 6.42 -1.90 -5.39
N ASN A 126 5.10 -1.80 -5.60
CA ASN A 126 4.43 -0.60 -6.13
C ASN A 126 3.61 0.16 -5.08
N GLU A 127 3.54 -0.37 -3.87
CA GLU A 127 2.75 0.20 -2.79
C GLU A 127 3.56 1.24 -2.01
N MET A 128 2.83 2.08 -1.28
CA MET A 128 3.41 3.00 -0.33
C MET A 128 2.59 3.08 0.93
N VAL A 129 3.26 3.36 2.04
CA VAL A 129 2.65 3.64 3.33
C VAL A 129 3.17 4.97 3.84
N VAL A 130 2.24 5.85 4.19
CA VAL A 130 2.52 6.99 5.06
C VAL A 130 2.23 6.55 6.48
N ALA A 131 3.23 6.60 7.36
CA ALA A 131 3.00 6.42 8.78
C ALA A 131 3.30 7.72 9.53
N TYR A 132 2.38 8.18 10.36
CA TYR A 132 2.62 9.35 11.21
C TYR A 132 2.38 9.02 12.67
N ILE A 133 3.10 9.71 13.54
CA ILE A 133 2.99 9.59 14.99
C ILE A 133 2.32 10.85 15.50
N ASP A 134 1.23 10.71 16.24
CA ASP A 134 0.50 11.82 16.83
C ASP A 134 1.15 12.33 18.14
N GLU A 135 0.56 13.37 18.71
CA GLU A 135 1.01 13.97 19.98
C GLU A 135 0.90 13.01 21.17
N ASN A 136 0.03 12.01 21.09
CA ASN A 136 -0.14 10.97 22.11
C ASN A 136 0.78 9.76 21.88
N ASN A 137 1.77 9.91 20.99
CA ASN A 137 2.72 8.87 20.64
C ASN A 137 2.06 7.61 20.01
N ARG A 138 0.91 7.77 19.36
CA ARG A 138 0.24 6.69 18.62
C ARG A 138 0.59 6.79 17.15
N ALA A 139 0.89 5.64 16.56
CA ALA A 139 1.16 5.51 15.14
C ALA A 139 -0.15 5.32 14.37
N HIS A 140 -0.21 5.93 13.20
CA HIS A 140 -1.29 5.81 12.23
C HIS A 140 -0.67 5.49 10.87
N PHE A 141 -1.29 4.62 10.08
CA PHE A 141 -0.73 4.15 8.81
C PHE A 141 -1.77 4.32 7.71
N ILE A 142 -1.43 5.10 6.68
CA ILE A 142 -2.24 5.31 5.50
C ILE A 142 -1.59 4.52 4.37
N TRP A 143 -2.33 3.56 3.84
CA TRP A 143 -1.85 2.70 2.76
C TRP A 143 -2.26 3.26 1.40
N PHE A 144 -1.44 2.99 0.38
CA PHE A 144 -1.71 3.30 -1.02
C PHE A 144 -1.28 2.13 -1.90
N GLU A 145 -2.22 1.54 -2.65
CA GLU A 145 -1.97 0.42 -3.56
C GLU A 145 -0.99 0.82 -4.68
N ASP A 146 -1.19 2.00 -5.25
CA ASP A 146 -0.31 2.60 -6.24
C ASP A 146 0.31 3.88 -5.67
N GLY A 147 1.53 3.80 -5.14
CA GLY A 147 2.27 4.96 -4.63
C GLY A 147 2.84 5.85 -5.75
N ILE A 148 4.15 6.08 -5.74
CA ILE A 148 4.86 6.76 -6.85
C ILE A 148 5.36 5.77 -7.92
N GLY A 149 4.88 4.52 -7.89
CA GLY A 149 5.31 3.41 -8.75
C GLY A 149 6.71 2.90 -8.39
N SER A 150 7.38 2.26 -9.36
CA SER A 150 8.71 1.65 -9.15
C SER A 150 9.79 2.63 -8.68
N GLY A 151 9.61 3.94 -8.90
CA GLY A 151 10.51 4.97 -8.39
C GLY A 151 10.50 5.13 -6.87
N GLY A 152 9.52 4.54 -6.17
CA GLY A 152 9.40 4.57 -4.72
C GLY A 152 9.96 3.34 -4.00
N GLN A 153 10.49 2.35 -4.72
CA GLN A 153 11.02 1.14 -4.10
C GLN A 153 12.11 1.47 -3.08
N HIS A 154 12.07 0.80 -1.92
CA HIS A 154 13.00 0.98 -0.80
C HIS A 154 13.05 2.40 -0.21
N LEU A 155 12.15 3.30 -0.61
CA LEU A 155 12.09 4.64 -0.06
C LEU A 155 11.75 4.55 1.41
N ARG A 156 12.58 5.17 2.24
CA ARG A 156 12.33 5.34 3.67
C ARG A 156 12.82 6.71 4.10
N ARG A 157 11.87 7.61 4.32
CA ARG A 157 12.14 8.99 4.73
C ARG A 157 11.21 9.38 5.84
N CYS A 158 11.69 10.19 6.76
CA CYS A 158 10.89 10.74 7.84
C CYS A 158 11.17 12.23 7.96
N VAL A 159 10.14 12.96 8.36
CA VAL A 159 10.21 14.37 8.71
C VAL A 159 9.57 14.54 10.09
N SER A 160 10.14 15.40 10.91
CA SER A 160 9.61 15.74 12.23
C SER A 160 9.33 17.23 12.31
N MET A 161 8.29 17.59 13.06
CA MET A 161 7.95 18.99 13.30
C MET A 161 9.16 19.77 13.85
N PRO A 162 9.39 21.01 13.37
CA PRO A 162 8.50 21.82 12.53
C PRO A 162 8.59 21.56 11.01
N GLY A 163 9.44 20.64 10.56
CA GLY A 163 9.50 20.28 9.14
C GLY A 163 8.26 19.51 8.71
N THR A 164 7.74 19.78 7.52
CA THR A 164 6.54 19.10 6.99
C THR A 164 6.77 18.43 5.64
N GLU A 165 7.91 18.65 5.00
CA GLU A 165 8.16 18.21 3.63
C GLU A 165 9.25 17.14 3.58
N ILE A 166 9.04 16.15 2.70
CA ILE A 166 10.07 15.18 2.30
C ILE A 166 10.43 15.43 0.84
N ASP A 167 11.69 15.79 0.59
CA ASP A 167 12.26 15.85 -0.75
C ASP A 167 12.82 14.48 -1.16
N LEU A 168 12.18 13.86 -2.15
CA LEU A 168 12.52 12.54 -2.67
C LEU A 168 13.81 12.52 -3.51
N LEU A 169 14.37 13.68 -3.86
CA LEU A 169 15.61 13.79 -4.63
C LEU A 169 16.85 13.85 -3.74
N THR A 170 16.67 14.15 -2.45
CA THR A 170 17.77 14.24 -1.50
C THR A 170 18.05 12.90 -0.81
N ASN A 171 19.33 12.51 -0.79
CA ASN A 171 19.82 11.28 -0.18
C ASN A 171 19.97 11.38 1.33
#